data_AF-A0A7W1GRG2-F1
#
_entry.id   AF-A0A7W1GRG2-F1
#
_cell.length_a   1.000
_cell.length_b   1.000
_cell.length_c   1.000
_cell.angle_alpha   90.00
_cell.angle_beta   90.00
_cell.angle_gamma   90.00
#
_symmetry.space_group_name_H-M   'P 1'
#
loop_
_entity.id
_entity.type
_entity.pdbx_description
1 polymer ?
#
loop_
_entity_poly.entity_id
_entity_poly.type
_entity_poly.pdbx_seq_one_letter_code
_entity_poly.pdbx_strand_id
1 'polypeptide(L)'
;DSRKDKALMPVLDAARAAYELLGRGEPVYGSGLDSAGLRELSLLSAKPYLYVFNCDADELADRELAAELRELVAPAEAIFLDAKFEAELVELENDEEARAMLAETGVDEPGLDVLARVGFETLGLQSFLTAGPKEARAWTIRRGMTAPEAAGVIHTDFQRGFIKAEVVTYDELVAAGSMVAAKAAGRVRLEGKDYVLAEGDVVEFRHGSTSTTKKS
;
A
#
# COMPACT_ATOMS: atom_id res chain seq x y z
N ASP A 1 -14.19 24.74 25.79
CA ASP A 1 -15.53 25.29 25.51
C ASP A 1 -15.69 25.46 23.99
N SER A 2 -15.71 24.34 23.24
CA SER A 2 -15.70 24.30 21.76
C SER A 2 -16.95 24.88 21.11
N ARG A 3 -18.03 25.11 21.88
CA ARG A 3 -19.24 25.78 21.40
C ARG A 3 -19.00 27.25 21.00
N LYS A 4 -17.90 27.85 21.43
CA LYS A 4 -17.54 29.25 21.14
C LYS A 4 -16.53 29.41 20.00
N ASP A 5 -15.86 28.34 19.60
CA ASP A 5 -14.87 28.35 18.51
C ASP A 5 -15.41 27.59 17.29
N LYS A 6 -15.75 28.32 16.23
CA LYS A 6 -16.28 27.75 15.00
C LYS A 6 -15.29 26.79 14.30
N ALA A 7 -13.99 26.95 14.53
CA ALA A 7 -12.97 26.07 13.94
C ALA A 7 -13.00 24.66 14.55
N LEU A 8 -13.52 24.50 15.77
CA LEU A 8 -13.62 23.21 16.46
C LEU A 8 -14.94 22.48 16.18
N MET A 9 -15.88 23.09 15.45
CA MET A 9 -17.18 22.49 15.18
C MET A 9 -17.06 21.17 14.38
N PRO A 10 -16.27 21.09 13.29
CA PRO A 10 -16.11 19.83 12.56
C PRO A 10 -15.53 18.70 13.40
N VAL A 11 -14.59 19.03 14.29
CA VAL A 11 -13.98 18.06 15.23
C VAL A 11 -15.01 17.57 16.25
N LEU A 12 -15.80 18.48 16.81
CA LEU A 12 -16.86 18.14 17.77
C LEU A 12 -17.94 17.27 17.13
N ASP A 13 -18.33 17.58 15.90
CA ASP A 13 -19.34 16.82 15.16
C ASP A 13 -18.83 15.41 14.82
N ALA A 14 -17.58 15.30 14.34
CA ALA A 14 -16.93 14.01 14.12
C ALA A 14 -16.83 13.19 15.42
N ALA A 15 -16.41 13.81 16.52
CA ALA A 15 -16.29 13.14 17.82
C ALA A 15 -17.62 12.64 18.37
N ARG A 16 -18.71 13.40 18.18
CA ARG A 16 -20.07 12.97 18.54
C ARG A 16 -20.53 11.80 17.69
N ALA A 17 -20.32 11.85 16.38
CA ALA A 17 -20.66 10.76 15.49
C ALA A 17 -19.89 9.47 15.86
N ALA A 18 -18.59 9.59 16.15
CA ALA A 18 -17.79 8.47 16.64
C ALA A 18 -18.29 7.95 18.00
N TYR A 19 -18.70 8.82 18.91
CA TYR A 19 -19.26 8.42 20.21
C TYR A 19 -20.54 7.59 20.06
N GLU A 20 -21.49 8.04 19.23
CA GLU A 20 -22.74 7.30 18.96
C GLU A 20 -22.45 5.94 18.33
N LEU A 21 -21.47 5.89 17.42
CA LEU A 21 -21.07 4.67 16.73
C LEU A 21 -20.44 3.65 17.70
N LEU A 22 -19.49 4.09 18.52
CA LEU A 22 -18.86 3.26 19.54
C LEU A 22 -19.86 2.81 20.62
N GLY A 23 -20.88 3.64 20.91
CA GLY A 23 -21.98 3.27 21.80
C GLY A 23 -22.81 2.06 21.33
N ARG A 24 -22.80 1.76 20.02
CA ARG A 24 -23.41 0.56 19.44
C ARG A 24 -22.46 -0.64 19.33
N GLY A 25 -21.19 -0.47 19.72
CA GLY A 25 -20.16 -1.50 19.57
C GLY A 25 -19.56 -1.60 18.16
N GLU A 26 -19.86 -0.64 17.28
CA GLU A 26 -19.27 -0.58 15.93
C GLU A 26 -17.89 0.10 15.98
N PRO A 27 -16.91 -0.31 15.15
CA PRO A 27 -15.63 0.38 15.01
C PRO A 27 -15.72 1.59 14.08
N VAL A 28 -14.87 2.60 14.31
CA VAL A 28 -14.81 3.79 13.44
C VAL A 28 -14.29 3.42 12.04
N TYR A 29 -13.28 2.56 11.97
CA TYR A 29 -12.77 2.03 10.71
C TYR A 29 -13.85 1.18 10.02
N GLY A 30 -14.00 1.35 8.70
CA GLY A 30 -15.02 0.64 7.91
C GLY A 30 -16.46 1.17 8.04
N SER A 31 -16.74 2.08 8.97
CA SER A 31 -18.11 2.61 9.20
C SER A 31 -18.62 3.60 8.14
N GLY A 32 -17.74 4.11 7.27
CA GLY A 32 -18.05 5.21 6.36
C GLY A 32 -18.05 6.60 7.03
N LEU A 33 -17.76 6.71 8.33
CA LEU A 33 -17.60 7.99 9.02
C LEU A 33 -16.36 8.74 8.50
N ASP A 34 -16.51 10.03 8.20
CA ASP A 34 -15.37 10.91 7.94
C ASP A 34 -14.53 11.08 9.22
N SER A 35 -13.33 10.53 9.19
CA SER A 35 -12.40 10.50 10.32
C SER A 35 -11.40 11.65 10.33
N ALA A 36 -11.45 12.60 9.38
CA ALA A 36 -10.51 13.72 9.30
C ALA A 36 -10.44 14.52 10.62
N GLY A 37 -11.60 14.76 11.24
CA GLY A 37 -11.71 15.45 12.54
C GLY A 37 -11.30 14.60 13.75
N LEU A 38 -11.08 13.30 13.58
CA LEU A 38 -10.77 12.36 14.67
C LEU A 38 -9.26 12.12 14.84
N ARG A 39 -8.43 12.59 13.91
CA ARG A 39 -6.99 12.30 13.85
C ARG A 39 -6.26 12.57 15.17
N GLU A 40 -6.53 13.72 15.79
CA GLU A 40 -5.90 14.13 17.05
C GLU A 40 -6.34 13.28 18.25
N LEU A 41 -7.50 12.60 18.15
CA LEU A 41 -8.00 11.73 19.22
C LEU A 41 -7.32 10.36 19.23
N SER A 42 -6.63 9.97 18.13
CA SER A 42 -5.90 8.71 18.02
C SER A 42 -6.71 7.48 18.44
N LEU A 43 -8.00 7.44 18.09
CA LEU A 43 -8.91 6.35 18.47
C LEU A 43 -8.40 5.00 17.95
N LEU A 44 -8.35 4.00 18.83
CA LEU A 44 -7.91 2.65 18.46
C LEU A 44 -8.84 2.03 17.40
N SER A 45 -10.14 2.22 17.53
CA SER A 45 -11.16 1.72 16.60
C SER A 45 -11.17 2.43 15.24
N ALA A 46 -10.39 3.50 15.06
CA ALA A 46 -10.21 4.16 13.77
C ALA A 46 -9.02 3.61 12.97
N LYS A 47 -8.18 2.76 13.60
CA LYS A 47 -7.05 2.13 12.91
C LYS A 47 -7.56 1.05 11.95
N PRO A 48 -7.01 0.96 10.73
CA PRO A 48 -7.23 -0.18 9.86
C PRO A 48 -6.85 -1.49 10.55
N TYR A 49 -7.62 -2.55 10.29
CA TYR A 49 -7.37 -3.89 10.82
C TYR A 49 -7.77 -4.95 9.78
N LEU A 50 -7.25 -6.16 9.99
CA LEU A 50 -7.44 -7.33 9.15
C LEU A 50 -7.80 -8.53 10.03
N TYR A 51 -8.57 -9.46 9.49
CA TYR A 51 -8.77 -10.77 10.11
C TYR A 51 -7.79 -11.77 9.50
N VAL A 52 -7.03 -12.44 10.35
CA VAL A 52 -6.14 -13.53 9.96
C VAL A 52 -6.64 -14.80 10.62
N PHE A 53 -7.20 -15.71 9.82
CA PHE A 53 -7.64 -17.02 10.24
C PHE A 53 -6.46 -17.98 10.14
N ASN A 54 -5.99 -18.42 11.30
CA ASN A 54 -5.01 -19.49 11.38
C ASN A 54 -5.72 -20.83 11.19
N CYS A 55 -5.52 -21.46 10.05
CA CYS A 55 -6.21 -22.66 9.60
C CYS A 55 -5.21 -23.81 9.45
N ASP A 56 -5.64 -25.05 9.62
CA ASP A 56 -4.84 -26.21 9.19
C ASP A 56 -4.98 -26.47 7.68
N ALA A 57 -4.24 -27.48 7.17
CA ALA A 57 -4.23 -27.81 5.75
C ALA A 57 -5.60 -28.23 5.20
N ASP A 58 -6.41 -28.93 5.99
CA ASP A 58 -7.75 -29.37 5.57
C ASP A 58 -8.70 -28.17 5.49
N GLU A 59 -8.64 -27.28 6.48
CA GLU A 59 -9.41 -26.03 6.52
C GLU A 59 -9.01 -25.05 5.40
N LEU A 60 -7.72 -24.96 5.05
CA LEU A 60 -7.24 -24.14 3.93
C LEU A 60 -7.75 -24.64 2.57
N ALA A 61 -7.93 -25.96 2.42
CA ALA A 61 -8.47 -26.57 1.21
C ALA A 61 -10.01 -26.43 1.11
N ASP A 62 -10.69 -26.18 2.22
CA ASP A 62 -12.15 -26.04 2.30
C ASP A 62 -12.63 -24.66 1.83
N ARG A 63 -13.10 -24.61 0.58
CA ARG A 63 -13.63 -23.38 -0.04
C ARG A 63 -14.96 -22.94 0.57
N GLU A 64 -15.76 -23.84 1.12
CA GLU A 64 -17.04 -23.49 1.74
C GLU A 64 -16.81 -22.81 3.09
N LEU A 65 -15.95 -23.39 3.92
CA LEU A 65 -15.53 -22.79 5.19
C LEU A 65 -14.88 -21.42 4.97
N ALA A 66 -13.96 -21.32 4.00
CA ALA A 66 -13.30 -20.06 3.69
C ALA A 66 -14.27 -18.99 3.14
N ALA A 67 -15.38 -19.39 2.52
CA ALA A 67 -16.43 -18.45 2.10
C ALA A 67 -17.29 -17.99 3.28
N GLU A 68 -17.70 -18.91 4.16
CA GLU A 68 -18.45 -18.60 5.38
C GLU A 68 -17.69 -17.62 6.28
N LEU A 69 -16.40 -17.88 6.52
CA LEU A 69 -15.55 -17.02 7.36
C LEU A 69 -15.31 -15.64 6.73
N ARG A 70 -15.23 -15.54 5.40
CA ARG A 70 -15.18 -14.24 4.70
C ARG A 70 -16.48 -13.47 4.87
N GLU A 71 -17.62 -14.13 4.74
CA GLU A 71 -18.93 -13.49 4.93
C GLU A 71 -19.13 -13.02 6.38
N LEU A 72 -18.66 -13.80 7.36
CA LEU A 72 -18.74 -13.46 8.78
C LEU A 72 -18.07 -12.13 9.14
N VAL A 73 -16.96 -11.80 8.48
CA VAL A 73 -16.18 -10.59 8.80
C VAL A 73 -16.35 -9.47 7.78
N ALA A 74 -17.15 -9.68 6.74
CA ALA A 74 -17.43 -8.66 5.73
C ALA A 74 -18.00 -7.38 6.40
N PRO A 75 -17.58 -6.18 5.96
CA PRO A 75 -16.74 -5.90 4.80
C PRO A 75 -15.23 -5.90 5.10
N ALA A 76 -14.79 -6.34 6.29
CA ALA A 76 -13.37 -6.43 6.60
C ALA A 76 -12.71 -7.55 5.80
N GLU A 77 -11.43 -7.36 5.50
CA GLU A 77 -10.64 -8.30 4.72
C GLU A 77 -10.20 -9.49 5.59
N ALA A 78 -10.25 -10.69 5.01
CA ALA A 78 -9.95 -11.95 5.67
C ALA A 78 -8.83 -12.70 4.94
N ILE A 79 -7.79 -13.06 5.69
CA ILE A 79 -6.61 -13.79 5.23
C ILE A 79 -6.60 -15.14 5.92
N PHE A 80 -6.24 -16.19 5.18
CA PHE A 80 -6.19 -17.56 5.66
C PHE A 80 -4.75 -18.06 5.49
N LEU A 81 -4.17 -18.59 6.56
CA LEU A 81 -2.81 -19.16 6.54
C LEU A 81 -2.68 -20.23 7.61
N ASP A 82 -1.70 -21.13 7.46
CA ASP A 82 -1.26 -22.04 8.52
C ASP A 82 0.03 -21.47 9.13
N ALA A 83 -0.07 -20.84 10.29
CA ALA A 83 1.07 -20.18 10.94
C ALA A 83 2.21 -21.13 11.28
N LYS A 84 1.93 -22.43 11.47
CA LYS A 84 2.97 -23.42 11.73
C LYS A 84 3.71 -23.74 10.43
N PHE A 85 2.98 -23.98 9.35
CA PHE A 85 3.55 -24.20 8.02
C PHE A 85 4.37 -22.98 7.57
N GLU A 86 3.87 -21.76 7.76
CA GLU A 86 4.60 -20.53 7.43
C GLU A 86 5.90 -20.40 8.22
N ALA A 87 5.91 -20.81 9.49
CA ALA A 87 7.13 -20.80 10.29
C ALA A 87 8.16 -21.81 9.77
N GLU A 88 7.72 -23.01 9.38
CA GLU A 88 8.59 -24.03 8.77
C GLU A 88 9.16 -23.54 7.43
N LEU A 89 8.36 -22.87 6.60
CA LEU A 89 8.83 -22.26 5.34
C LEU A 89 9.90 -21.20 5.54
N VAL A 90 9.76 -20.34 6.57
CA VAL A 90 10.74 -19.28 6.86
C VAL A 90 12.10 -19.83 7.33
N GLU A 91 12.12 -21.02 7.93
CA GLU A 91 13.36 -21.69 8.34
C GLU A 91 14.13 -22.30 7.17
N LEU A 92 13.50 -22.45 6.01
CA LEU A 92 14.16 -22.94 4.80
C LEU A 92 15.05 -21.84 4.21
N GLU A 93 16.37 -22.06 4.22
CA GLU A 93 17.33 -21.15 3.58
C GLU A 93 17.32 -21.24 2.04
N ASN A 94 16.66 -22.26 1.48
CA ASN A 94 16.64 -22.57 0.06
C ASN A 94 15.26 -22.31 -0.56
N ASP A 95 15.17 -21.29 -1.41
CA ASP A 95 13.96 -20.93 -2.16
C ASP A 95 13.38 -22.08 -2.99
N GLU A 96 14.23 -22.98 -3.52
CA GLU A 96 13.77 -24.11 -4.33
C GLU A 96 13.08 -25.17 -3.45
N GLU A 97 13.58 -25.39 -2.24
CA GLU A 97 12.97 -26.29 -1.25
C GLU A 97 11.65 -25.71 -0.72
N ALA A 98 11.61 -24.41 -0.42
CA ALA A 98 10.38 -23.74 0.00
C ALA A 98 9.27 -23.85 -1.07
N ARG A 99 9.63 -23.67 -2.35
CA ARG A 99 8.70 -23.84 -3.47
C ARG A 99 8.24 -25.29 -3.64
N ALA A 100 9.12 -26.26 -3.44
CA ALA A 100 8.75 -27.67 -3.51
C ALA A 100 7.73 -28.02 -2.40
N MET A 101 7.97 -27.54 -1.17
CA MET A 101 7.08 -27.74 -0.03
C MET A 101 5.70 -27.10 -0.24
N LEU A 102 5.64 -25.88 -0.80
CA LEU A 102 4.39 -25.23 -1.21
C LEU A 102 3.62 -26.03 -2.27
N ALA A 103 4.33 -26.54 -3.28
CA ALA A 103 3.72 -27.33 -4.34
C ALA A 103 3.14 -28.66 -3.82
N GLU A 104 3.74 -29.25 -2.79
CA GLU A 104 3.24 -30.48 -2.14
C GLU A 104 1.94 -30.25 -1.35
N THR A 105 1.75 -29.06 -0.79
CA THR A 105 0.53 -28.71 -0.03
C THR A 105 -0.58 -28.13 -0.91
N GLY A 106 -0.31 -27.86 -2.19
CA GLY A 106 -1.27 -27.25 -3.11
C GLY A 106 -1.50 -25.76 -2.87
N VAL A 107 -0.55 -25.10 -2.21
CA VAL A 107 -0.56 -23.66 -1.94
C VAL A 107 0.30 -22.94 -2.98
N ASP A 108 -0.27 -21.96 -3.67
CA ASP A 108 0.41 -21.26 -4.78
C ASP A 108 1.46 -20.24 -4.32
N GLU A 109 1.25 -19.59 -3.16
CA GLU A 109 2.15 -18.58 -2.57
C GLU A 109 2.10 -18.63 -1.04
N PRO A 110 3.19 -18.26 -0.32
CA PRO A 110 3.19 -18.20 1.14
C PRO A 110 2.09 -17.28 1.70
N GLY A 111 1.39 -17.73 2.75
CA GLY A 111 0.37 -16.94 3.43
C GLY A 111 0.92 -15.66 4.07
N LEU A 112 2.18 -15.66 4.51
CA LEU A 112 2.85 -14.44 5.00
C LEU A 112 3.07 -13.40 3.90
N ASP A 113 3.32 -13.82 2.65
CA ASP A 113 3.45 -12.90 1.51
C ASP A 113 2.10 -12.27 1.16
N VAL A 114 1.03 -13.06 1.20
CA VAL A 114 -0.35 -12.55 1.07
C VAL A 114 -0.65 -11.54 2.17
N LEU A 115 -0.31 -11.86 3.42
CA LEU A 115 -0.51 -10.98 4.57
C LEU A 115 0.27 -9.67 4.44
N ALA A 116 1.52 -9.73 3.98
CA ALA A 116 2.33 -8.55 3.75
C ALA A 116 1.71 -7.65 2.67
N ARG A 117 1.27 -8.23 1.54
CA ARG A 117 0.63 -7.50 0.43
C ARG A 117 -0.66 -6.82 0.87
N VAL A 118 -1.57 -7.57 1.48
CA VAL A 118 -2.86 -7.04 1.96
C VAL A 118 -2.65 -6.02 3.08
N GLY A 119 -1.71 -6.25 3.99
CA GLY A 119 -1.34 -5.30 5.05
C GLY A 119 -0.83 -3.98 4.48
N PHE A 120 0.01 -4.04 3.45
CA PHE A 120 0.52 -2.87 2.75
C PHE A 120 -0.61 -2.04 2.11
N GLU A 121 -1.53 -2.69 1.41
CA GLU A 121 -2.70 -2.04 0.83
C GLU A 121 -3.65 -1.44 1.88
N THR A 122 -3.86 -2.16 2.99
CA THR A 122 -4.72 -1.75 4.11
C THR A 122 -4.20 -0.49 4.80
N LEU A 123 -2.88 -0.30 4.83
CA LEU A 123 -2.23 0.93 5.29
C LEU A 123 -2.35 2.09 4.28
N GLY A 124 -2.99 1.85 3.13
CA GLY A 124 -3.08 2.82 2.03
C GLY A 124 -1.74 3.05 1.35
N LEU A 125 -0.83 2.08 1.40
CA LEU A 125 0.47 2.15 0.76
C LEU A 125 0.40 1.57 -0.64
N GLN A 126 1.29 2.04 -1.49
CA GLN A 126 1.49 1.59 -2.87
C GLN A 126 2.98 1.75 -3.21
N SER A 127 3.46 1.06 -4.24
CA SER A 127 4.86 1.14 -4.68
C SER A 127 4.99 1.71 -6.08
N PHE A 128 6.03 2.50 -6.31
CA PHE A 128 6.54 2.80 -7.65
C PHE A 128 7.96 2.26 -7.79
N LEU A 129 8.41 2.07 -9.03
CA LEU A 129 9.68 1.44 -9.34
C LEU A 129 10.63 2.44 -9.99
N THR A 130 11.91 2.37 -9.64
CA THR A 130 12.99 2.99 -10.40
C THR A 130 13.83 1.89 -11.02
N ALA A 131 14.08 1.96 -12.32
CA ALA A 131 14.89 0.99 -13.05
C ALA A 131 16.09 1.71 -13.69
N GLY A 132 17.29 1.45 -13.18
CA GLY A 132 18.55 1.92 -13.73
C GLY A 132 19.54 0.78 -13.97
N PRO A 133 20.60 1.00 -14.76
CA PRO A 133 21.58 -0.03 -15.07
C PRO A 133 22.36 -0.54 -13.84
N LYS A 134 22.36 0.22 -12.74
CA LYS A 134 23.05 -0.15 -11.50
C LYS A 134 22.12 -0.66 -10.40
N GLU A 135 20.85 -0.25 -10.41
CA GLU A 135 19.91 -0.55 -9.34
C GLU A 135 18.49 -0.54 -9.89
N ALA A 136 17.72 -1.55 -9.50
CA ALA A 136 16.27 -1.55 -9.58
C ALA A 136 15.74 -1.52 -8.14
N ARG A 137 14.77 -0.64 -7.87
CA ARG A 137 14.26 -0.44 -6.52
C ARG A 137 12.77 -0.12 -6.53
N ALA A 138 12.06 -0.71 -5.58
CA ALA A 138 10.70 -0.33 -5.22
C ALA A 138 10.72 0.73 -4.11
N TRP A 139 9.89 1.76 -4.28
CA TRP A 139 9.74 2.87 -3.34
C TRP A 139 8.31 2.90 -2.81
N THR A 140 8.18 2.76 -1.50
CA THR A 140 6.89 2.81 -0.80
C THR A 140 6.40 4.26 -0.67
N ILE A 141 5.17 4.50 -1.12
CA ILE A 141 4.47 5.78 -1.02
C ILE A 141 3.04 5.56 -0.52
N ARG A 142 2.35 6.63 -0.13
CA ARG A 142 0.91 6.57 0.11
C ARG A 142 0.15 6.67 -1.22
N ARG A 143 -0.95 5.94 -1.34
CA ARG A 143 -1.87 6.06 -2.46
C ARG A 143 -2.36 7.51 -2.60
N GLY A 144 -2.41 8.00 -3.82
CA GLY A 144 -2.83 9.38 -4.12
C GLY A 144 -1.69 10.40 -4.11
N MET A 145 -0.45 10.01 -3.80
CA MET A 145 0.69 10.91 -3.92
C MET A 145 0.96 11.29 -5.38
N THR A 146 1.19 12.57 -5.59
CA THR A 146 1.58 13.13 -6.88
C THR A 146 3.03 12.79 -7.23
N ALA A 147 3.41 12.89 -8.50
CA ALA A 147 4.76 12.61 -8.97
C ALA A 147 5.84 13.44 -8.23
N PRO A 148 5.67 14.75 -7.94
CA PRO A 148 6.62 15.50 -7.11
C PRO A 148 6.74 14.97 -5.68
N GLU A 149 5.62 14.62 -5.04
CA GLU A 149 5.61 14.08 -3.67
C GLU A 149 6.33 12.73 -3.61
N ALA A 150 6.09 11.86 -4.59
CA ALA A 150 6.78 10.58 -4.71
C ALA A 150 8.28 10.75 -4.98
N ALA A 151 8.68 11.70 -5.82
CA ALA A 151 10.09 12.06 -6.02
C ALA A 151 10.76 12.52 -4.71
N GLY A 152 10.00 13.18 -3.82
CA GLY A 152 10.44 13.60 -2.50
C GLY A 152 10.83 12.45 -1.57
N VAL A 153 10.25 11.26 -1.76
CA VAL A 153 10.60 10.04 -1.00
C VAL A 153 11.98 9.52 -1.38
N ILE A 154 12.42 9.75 -2.61
CA ILE A 154 13.81 9.48 -3.03
C ILE A 154 14.73 10.53 -2.40
N HIS A 155 14.40 11.81 -2.59
CA HIS A 155 15.15 12.92 -2.00
C HIS A 155 14.33 14.22 -2.01
N THR A 156 14.38 14.99 -0.92
CA THR A 156 13.60 16.24 -0.80
C THR A 156 13.89 17.28 -1.88
N ASP A 157 15.12 17.34 -2.41
CA ASP A 157 15.47 18.24 -3.52
C ASP A 157 14.82 17.83 -4.85
N PHE A 158 14.50 16.54 -5.05
CA PHE A 158 13.80 16.12 -6.27
C PHE A 158 12.37 16.65 -6.29
N GLN A 159 11.70 16.69 -5.13
CA GLN A 159 10.39 17.30 -4.99
C GLN A 159 10.43 18.81 -5.26
N ARG A 160 11.38 19.53 -4.66
CA ARG A 160 11.53 20.99 -4.85
C ARG A 160 11.92 21.34 -6.28
N GLY A 161 12.83 20.56 -6.86
CA GLY A 161 13.36 20.74 -8.20
C GLY A 161 12.54 20.03 -9.28
N PHE A 162 11.38 19.44 -8.96
CA PHE A 162 10.63 18.61 -9.91
C PHE A 162 10.29 19.36 -11.20
N ILE A 163 10.62 18.75 -12.33
CA ILE A 163 10.29 19.25 -13.66
C ILE A 163 9.18 18.40 -14.28
N LYS A 164 9.41 17.08 -14.38
CA LYS A 164 8.50 16.10 -14.98
C LYS A 164 8.92 14.67 -14.61
N ALA A 165 8.04 13.71 -14.83
CA ALA A 165 8.33 12.29 -14.69
C ALA A 165 8.21 11.59 -16.06
N GLU A 166 9.18 10.75 -16.42
CA GLU A 166 9.01 9.74 -17.47
C GLU A 166 8.41 8.51 -16.81
N VAL A 167 7.20 8.11 -17.20
CA VAL A 167 6.43 7.04 -16.57
C VAL A 167 6.08 5.98 -17.61
N VAL A 168 6.29 4.71 -17.27
CA VAL A 168 5.80 3.56 -18.03
C VAL A 168 5.25 2.53 -17.06
N THR A 169 4.22 1.79 -17.46
CA THR A 169 3.73 0.69 -16.60
C THR A 169 4.73 -0.46 -16.57
N TYR A 170 4.77 -1.22 -15.47
CA TYR A 170 5.66 -2.37 -15.34
C TYR A 170 5.49 -3.36 -16.51
N ASP A 171 4.24 -3.72 -16.85
CA ASP A 171 3.94 -4.68 -17.91
C ASP A 171 4.42 -4.19 -19.28
N GLU A 172 4.25 -2.90 -19.59
CA GLU A 172 4.73 -2.33 -20.85
C GLU A 172 6.26 -2.28 -20.91
N LEU A 173 6.92 -2.04 -19.78
CA LEU A 173 8.37 -2.08 -19.71
C LEU A 173 8.91 -3.49 -19.92
N VAL A 174 8.31 -4.49 -19.26
CA VAL A 174 8.69 -5.90 -19.41
C VAL A 174 8.45 -6.37 -20.85
N ALA A 175 7.30 -6.05 -21.43
CA ALA A 175 6.98 -6.39 -22.82
C ALA A 175 7.93 -5.74 -23.83
N ALA A 176 8.39 -4.52 -23.57
CA ALA A 176 9.36 -3.82 -24.42
C ALA A 176 10.82 -4.28 -24.18
N GLY A 177 11.11 -4.89 -23.02
CA GLY A 177 12.42 -5.38 -22.61
C GLY A 177 13.41 -4.30 -22.14
N SER A 178 13.16 -3.01 -22.40
CA SER A 178 13.98 -1.90 -21.87
C SER A 178 13.26 -0.55 -21.92
N MET A 179 13.69 0.41 -21.10
CA MET A 179 13.20 1.79 -21.16
C MET A 179 13.41 2.44 -22.53
N VAL A 180 14.54 2.15 -23.18
CA VAL A 180 14.84 2.67 -24.52
C VAL A 180 13.85 2.13 -25.55
N ALA A 181 13.57 0.83 -25.52
CA ALA A 181 12.60 0.20 -26.41
C ALA A 181 11.18 0.69 -26.13
N ALA A 182 10.79 0.79 -24.85
CA ALA A 182 9.48 1.32 -24.45
C ALA A 182 9.27 2.75 -24.93
N LYS A 183 10.32 3.59 -24.86
CA LYS A 183 10.31 4.97 -25.35
C LYS A 183 10.19 5.03 -26.88
N ALA A 184 10.95 4.20 -27.59
CA ALA A 184 10.87 4.10 -29.05
C ALA A 184 9.50 3.61 -29.53
N ALA A 185 8.84 2.74 -28.74
CA ALA A 185 7.49 2.24 -28.98
C ALA A 185 6.38 3.22 -28.51
N GLY A 186 6.72 4.40 -27.99
CA GLY A 186 5.76 5.40 -27.55
C GLY A 186 4.98 5.03 -26.28
N ARG A 187 5.47 4.07 -25.47
CA ARG A 187 4.82 3.64 -24.21
C ARG A 187 5.18 4.51 -23.02
N VAL A 188 6.30 5.23 -23.08
CA VAL A 188 6.74 6.14 -22.02
C VAL A 188 5.97 7.46 -22.10
N ARG A 189 5.25 7.79 -21.03
CA ARG A 189 4.51 9.05 -20.88
C ARG A 189 5.36 10.10 -20.18
N LEU A 190 5.14 11.36 -20.53
CA LEU A 190 5.74 12.50 -19.84
C LEU A 190 4.68 13.15 -18.96
N GLU A 191 4.81 12.93 -17.66
CA GLU A 191 3.83 13.33 -16.68
C GLU A 191 4.26 14.58 -15.90
N GLY A 192 3.28 15.44 -15.63
CA GLY A 192 3.45 16.72 -14.95
C GLY A 192 3.35 16.62 -13.42
N LYS A 193 3.23 17.78 -12.78
CA LYS A 193 3.14 17.89 -11.31
C LYS A 193 1.86 17.30 -10.73
N ASP A 194 0.79 17.30 -11.51
CA ASP A 194 -0.54 16.86 -11.07
C ASP A 194 -0.77 15.36 -11.29
N TYR A 195 0.19 14.65 -11.91
CA TYR A 195 0.07 13.21 -12.11
C TYR A 195 0.15 12.48 -10.77
N VAL A 196 -0.84 11.66 -10.49
CA VAL A 196 -0.87 10.75 -9.34
C VAL A 196 -0.27 9.43 -9.79
N LEU A 197 0.79 8.98 -9.10
CA LEU A 197 1.42 7.71 -9.46
C LEU A 197 0.43 6.54 -9.26
N ALA A 198 0.51 5.56 -10.15
CA ALA A 198 -0.18 4.28 -10.01
C ALA A 198 0.74 3.23 -9.34
N GLU A 199 0.14 2.17 -8.82
CA GLU A 199 0.88 0.99 -8.35
C GLU A 199 1.73 0.41 -9.49
N GLY A 200 3.00 0.13 -9.21
CA GLY A 200 3.92 -0.49 -10.16
C GLY A 200 4.38 0.44 -11.30
N ASP A 201 4.05 1.73 -11.28
CA ASP A 201 4.61 2.70 -12.23
C ASP A 201 6.13 2.67 -12.18
N VAL A 202 6.77 2.52 -13.34
CA VAL A 202 8.23 2.63 -13.46
C VAL A 202 8.57 4.06 -13.88
N VAL A 203 9.34 4.75 -13.05
CA VAL A 203 9.48 6.21 -13.12
C VAL A 203 10.95 6.63 -13.19
N GLU A 204 11.24 7.55 -14.11
CA GLU A 204 12.46 8.36 -14.11
C GLU A 204 12.10 9.84 -13.90
N PHE A 205 12.48 10.39 -12.75
CA PHE A 205 12.23 11.80 -12.42
C PHE A 205 13.25 12.73 -13.05
N ARG A 206 12.76 13.79 -13.72
CA ARG A 206 13.59 14.92 -14.15
C ARG A 206 13.45 16.03 -13.13
N HIS A 207 14.56 16.45 -12.54
CA HIS A 207 14.61 17.54 -11.59
C HIS A 207 15.72 18.54 -11.95
N GLY A 208 15.53 19.81 -11.60
CA GLY A 208 16.54 20.83 -11.73
C GLY A 208 17.62 20.70 -10.64
N SER A 209 18.82 21.19 -10.94
CA SER A 209 19.82 21.49 -9.91
C SER A 209 19.32 22.69 -9.10
N THR A 210 18.88 22.46 -7.87
CA THR A 210 18.71 23.57 -6.92
C THR A 210 20.11 23.97 -6.45
N SER A 211 20.76 24.83 -7.22
CA SER A 211 21.95 25.56 -6.80
C SER A 211 21.61 26.33 -5.52
N THR A 212 21.92 25.77 -4.36
CA THR A 212 22.05 26.56 -3.13
C THR A 212 23.23 27.50 -3.32
N THR A 213 22.97 28.70 -3.83
CA THR A 213 23.92 29.79 -3.82
C THR A 213 24.15 30.14 -2.35
N LYS A 214 25.23 29.60 -1.77
CA LYS A 214 25.74 29.97 -0.46
C LYS A 214 26.12 31.45 -0.55
N LYS A 215 25.23 32.34 -0.11
CA LYS A 215 25.58 33.76 0.08
C LYS A 215 26.66 33.80 1.18
N SER A 216 27.78 34.39 0.80
CA SER A 216 28.95 34.70 1.62
C SER A 216 28.60 35.43 2.90
#